data_AF-A0A9D5V9N0-F1
#
_entry.id   AF-A0A9D5V9N0-F1
#
_cell.length_a   1.000
_cell.length_b   1.000
_cell.length_c   1.000
_cell.angle_alpha   90.00
_cell.angle_beta   90.00
_cell.angle_gamma   90.00
#
_symmetry.space_group_name_H-M   'P 1'
#
loop_
_entity.id
_entity.type
_entity.pdbx_description
1 polymer ?
#
loop_
_entity_poly.entity_id
_entity_poly.type
_entity_poly.pdbx_seq_one_letter_code
_entity_poly.pdbx_strand_id
1 'polypeptide(L)'
;GMFEPVPLGLGAISVLLTLWLAHRMDVIDHEGHPIHMGPRALLYWPWLLWKIITSNVSVAFAIWRPRLKIQPQVFTTQASQPSEVGRTAYANSITLTPGTVTIAMAPDGTFTVHALTDAARRSVENRIMDRRCAAMEGGKSPTPPEAVRAEPTLDAPETTDTPPVPSGKEHP
;
A
#
# COMPACT_ATOMS: atom_id res chain seq x y z
N GLY A 1 -22.22 -13.17 -45.30
CA GLY A 1 -22.17 -12.68 -43.91
C GLY A 1 -23.58 -12.65 -43.39
N MET A 2 -23.83 -13.24 -42.21
CA MET A 2 -25.18 -13.37 -41.65
C MET A 2 -25.61 -12.02 -41.06
N PHE A 3 -26.29 -11.20 -41.85
CA PHE A 3 -27.06 -10.06 -41.35
C PHE A 3 -28.42 -10.58 -40.88
N GLU A 4 -28.40 -11.37 -39.80
CA GLU A 4 -29.63 -11.73 -39.10
C GLU A 4 -30.14 -10.47 -38.37
N PRO A 5 -31.41 -10.08 -38.52
CA PRO A 5 -31.96 -8.85 -37.91
C PRO A 5 -31.96 -8.91 -36.38
N VAL A 6 -31.93 -10.10 -35.79
CA VAL A 6 -31.96 -10.35 -34.34
C VAL A 6 -30.68 -9.89 -33.61
N PRO A 7 -29.46 -10.33 -33.98
CA PRO A 7 -28.22 -9.84 -33.36
C PRO A 7 -28.00 -8.35 -33.61
N LEU A 8 -28.48 -7.81 -34.74
CA LEU A 8 -28.45 -6.38 -35.02
C LEU A 8 -29.33 -5.60 -34.03
N GLY A 9 -30.55 -6.09 -33.75
CA GLY A 9 -31.45 -5.51 -32.76
C GLY A 9 -30.89 -5.59 -31.34
N LEU A 10 -30.34 -6.74 -30.93
CA LEU A 10 -29.69 -6.90 -29.64
C LEU A 10 -28.47 -5.98 -29.48
N GLY A 11 -27.67 -5.82 -30.54
CA GLY A 11 -26.55 -4.88 -30.57
C GLY A 11 -27.02 -3.43 -30.42
N ALA A 12 -28.05 -3.03 -31.14
CA ALA A 12 -28.64 -1.69 -31.04
C ALA A 12 -29.17 -1.42 -29.62
N ILE A 13 -29.86 -2.39 -29.01
CA ILE A 13 -30.36 -2.29 -27.63
C ILE A 13 -29.20 -2.18 -26.64
N SER A 14 -28.13 -2.95 -26.82
CA SER A 14 -26.95 -2.90 -25.95
C SER A 14 -26.23 -1.54 -26.01
N VAL A 15 -26.08 -0.97 -27.20
CA VAL A 15 -25.50 0.38 -27.37
C VAL A 15 -26.40 1.43 -26.73
N LEU A 16 -27.72 1.36 -26.96
CA LEU A 16 -28.69 2.27 -26.35
C LEU A 16 -28.68 2.17 -24.82
N LEU A 17 -28.61 0.97 -24.26
CA LEU A 17 -28.52 0.75 -22.82
C LEU A 17 -27.23 1.33 -22.24
N THR A 18 -26.11 1.16 -22.95
CA THR A 18 -24.81 1.71 -22.53
C THR A 18 -24.83 3.24 -22.54
N LEU A 19 -25.37 3.86 -23.60
CA LEU A 19 -25.54 5.31 -23.68
C LEU A 19 -26.50 5.83 -22.61
N TRP A 20 -27.60 5.11 -22.38
CA TRP A 20 -28.57 5.45 -21.33
C TRP A 20 -27.94 5.38 -19.94
N LEU A 21 -27.13 4.35 -19.65
CA LEU A 21 -26.45 4.20 -18.38
C LEU A 21 -25.38 5.27 -18.18
N ALA A 22 -24.58 5.56 -19.22
CA ALA A 22 -23.57 6.62 -19.21
C ALA A 22 -24.20 8.00 -18.97
N HIS A 23 -25.34 8.27 -19.63
CA HIS A 23 -26.11 9.50 -19.42
C HIS A 23 -26.80 9.52 -18.04
N ARG A 24 -27.30 8.38 -17.55
CA ARG A 24 -27.97 8.26 -16.25
C ARG A 24 -27.01 8.50 -15.08
N MET A 25 -25.73 8.15 -15.27
CA MET A 25 -24.65 8.36 -14.32
C MET A 25 -24.07 9.78 -14.35
N ASP A 26 -24.54 10.66 -15.24
CA ASP A 26 -24.04 12.04 -15.35
C ASP A 26 -22.51 12.12 -15.47
N VAL A 27 -21.89 11.11 -16.10
CA VAL A 27 -20.45 11.07 -16.45
C VAL A 27 -20.16 11.94 -17.68
N ILE A 28 -21.18 12.64 -18.17
CA ILE A 28 -21.08 13.61 -19.26
C ILE A 28 -21.53 14.96 -18.71
N ASP A 29 -20.85 15.44 -17.67
CA ASP A 29 -20.77 16.87 -17.45
C ASP A 29 -19.30 17.35 -17.32
N HIS A 30 -19.00 18.27 -18.23
CA HIS A 30 -18.01 19.35 -18.22
C HIS A 30 -16.49 19.20 -18.47
N GLU A 31 -15.88 18.05 -18.84
CA GLU A 31 -14.44 18.13 -19.23
C GLU A 31 -13.89 17.12 -20.26
N GLY A 32 -14.72 16.32 -20.94
CA GLY A 32 -14.22 15.09 -21.62
C GLY A 32 -14.52 14.89 -23.11
N HIS A 33 -15.02 15.87 -23.86
CA HIS A 33 -15.24 15.71 -25.30
C HIS A 33 -14.38 16.66 -26.13
N PRO A 34 -13.33 16.11 -26.78
CA PRO A 34 -12.96 16.54 -28.10
C PRO A 34 -13.06 15.36 -29.07
N ILE A 35 -14.29 14.96 -29.43
CA ILE A 35 -14.53 14.09 -30.60
C ILE A 35 -14.08 14.79 -31.91
N HIS A 36 -13.71 16.06 -31.85
CA HIS A 36 -13.07 16.81 -32.93
C HIS A 36 -11.59 16.43 -33.20
N MET A 37 -11.00 15.45 -32.48
CA MET A 37 -9.59 15.01 -32.65
C MET A 37 -9.38 13.78 -33.56
N GLY A 38 -10.27 13.50 -34.52
CA GLY A 38 -9.97 12.79 -35.79
C GLY A 38 -9.32 11.37 -35.75
N PRO A 39 -8.96 10.81 -36.92
CA PRO A 39 -8.30 9.50 -37.06
C PRO A 39 -6.92 9.43 -36.40
N ARG A 40 -6.38 10.57 -35.93
CA ARG A 40 -5.13 10.67 -35.17
C ARG A 40 -5.28 10.13 -33.75
N ALA A 41 -6.43 10.31 -33.10
CA ALA A 41 -6.71 9.70 -31.80
C ALA A 41 -6.73 8.16 -31.90
N LEU A 42 -7.25 7.62 -33.01
CA LEU A 42 -7.27 6.19 -33.28
C LEU A 42 -5.87 5.61 -33.53
N LEU A 43 -4.96 6.37 -34.16
CA LEU A 43 -3.55 5.97 -34.31
C LEU A 43 -2.74 6.15 -33.01
N TYR A 44 -3.10 7.14 -32.19
CA TYR A 44 -2.45 7.38 -30.90
C TYR A 44 -2.75 6.26 -29.90
N TRP A 45 -3.95 5.68 -29.96
CA TRP A 45 -4.39 4.68 -29.00
C TRP A 45 -3.52 3.40 -28.97
N PRO A 46 -3.18 2.75 -30.12
CA PRO A 46 -2.24 1.64 -30.15
C PRO A 46 -0.82 2.01 -29.70
N TRP A 47 -0.34 3.22 -30.05
CA TRP A 47 0.98 3.70 -29.63
C TRP A 47 1.06 3.91 -28.11
N LEU A 48 0.00 4.48 -27.53
CA LEU A 48 -0.14 4.68 -26.09
C LEU A 48 -0.21 3.32 -25.37
N LEU A 49 -0.98 2.38 -25.91
CA LEU A 49 -1.08 1.03 -25.34
C LEU A 49 0.28 0.32 -25.34
N TRP A 50 1.04 0.43 -26.43
CA TRP A 50 2.39 -0.10 -26.52
C TRP A 50 3.34 0.50 -25.47
N LYS A 51 3.27 1.82 -25.26
CA LYS A 51 4.04 2.53 -24.21
C LYS A 51 3.69 2.01 -22.82
N ILE A 52 2.41 1.81 -22.52
CA ILE A 52 1.95 1.28 -21.22
C ILE A 52 2.49 -0.13 -20.99
N ILE A 53 2.35 -1.03 -21.98
CA ILE A 53 2.84 -2.40 -21.88
C ILE A 53 4.35 -2.42 -21.64
N THR A 54 5.11 -1.65 -22.42
CA THR A 54 6.58 -1.59 -22.30
C THR A 54 7.01 -1.06 -20.93
N SER A 55 6.32 -0.03 -20.42
CA SER A 55 6.57 0.53 -19.09
C SER A 55 6.31 -0.51 -18.00
N ASN A 56 5.20 -1.23 -18.09
CA ASN A 56 4.83 -2.24 -17.10
C ASN A 56 5.81 -3.44 -17.11
N VAL A 57 6.29 -3.86 -18.28
CA VAL A 57 7.32 -4.89 -18.42
C VAL A 57 8.64 -4.43 -17.81
N SER A 58 9.05 -3.17 -17.99
CA SER A 58 10.25 -2.61 -17.36
C SER A 58 10.15 -2.60 -15.84
N VAL A 59 8.98 -2.25 -15.29
CA VAL A 59 8.73 -2.29 -13.84
C VAL A 59 8.72 -3.73 -13.32
N ALA A 60 8.09 -4.66 -14.03
CA ALA A 60 8.08 -6.09 -13.68
C ALA A 60 9.50 -6.68 -13.67
N PHE A 61 10.34 -6.34 -14.66
CA PHE A 61 11.74 -6.78 -14.70
C PHE A 61 12.59 -6.18 -13.56
N ALA A 62 12.32 -4.94 -13.15
CA ALA A 62 12.97 -4.32 -12.01
C ALA A 62 12.61 -5.04 -10.69
N ILE A 63 11.35 -5.46 -10.54
CA ILE A 63 10.88 -6.25 -9.41
C ILE A 63 11.49 -7.68 -9.43
N TRP A 64 11.69 -8.25 -10.62
CA TRP A 64 12.17 -9.63 -10.80
C TRP A 64 13.67 -9.84 -10.51
N ARG A 65 14.44 -8.80 -10.20
CA ARG A 65 15.83 -8.93 -9.69
C ARG A 65 15.95 -8.63 -8.19
N PRO A 66 15.34 -9.42 -7.28
CA PRO A 66 15.54 -9.27 -5.86
C PRO A 66 16.82 -10.00 -5.43
N ARG A 67 17.95 -9.30 -5.39
CA ARG A 67 19.14 -9.76 -4.66
C ARG A 67 18.92 -9.52 -3.15
N LEU A 68 17.89 -10.12 -2.55
CA LEU A 68 17.52 -9.89 -1.15
C LEU A 68 18.19 -10.90 -0.20
N LYS A 69 18.91 -10.39 0.79
CA LYS A 69 19.33 -11.14 1.98
C LYS A 69 18.12 -11.29 2.90
N ILE A 70 17.40 -12.40 2.77
CA ILE A 70 16.13 -12.68 3.47
C ILE A 70 16.37 -12.75 4.98
N GLN A 71 15.73 -11.84 5.73
CA GLN A 71 15.78 -11.73 7.20
C GLN A 71 14.41 -11.19 7.66
N PRO A 72 13.41 -12.08 7.81
CA PRO A 72 12.05 -11.69 8.13
C PRO A 72 11.96 -11.16 9.56
N GLN A 73 11.24 -10.06 9.76
CA GLN A 73 11.05 -9.46 11.08
C GLN A 73 9.74 -8.68 11.13
N VAL A 74 9.10 -8.70 12.29
CA VAL A 74 7.88 -7.92 12.57
C VAL A 74 8.26 -6.77 13.48
N PHE A 75 7.80 -5.57 13.15
CA PHE A 75 8.08 -4.35 13.91
C PHE A 75 6.86 -3.44 13.91
N THR A 76 6.82 -2.52 14.87
CA THR A 76 5.77 -1.50 14.99
C THR A 76 6.27 -0.15 14.48
N THR A 77 5.40 0.59 13.82
CA THR A 77 5.66 1.97 13.38
C THR A 77 4.42 2.81 13.61
N GLN A 78 4.59 4.10 13.91
CA GLN A 78 3.47 5.00 14.11
C GLN A 78 3.14 5.76 12.81
N ALA A 79 1.87 5.85 12.49
CA ALA A 79 1.33 6.64 11.39
C ALA A 79 1.12 8.10 11.82
N SER A 80 1.30 9.00 10.87
CA SER A 80 1.31 10.43 11.11
C SER A 80 0.15 11.17 10.45
N GLN A 81 -0.67 10.41 9.72
CA GLN A 81 -1.80 10.90 8.96
C GLN A 81 -2.96 11.18 9.91
N PRO A 82 -3.51 12.42 9.93
CA PRO A 82 -4.60 12.77 10.82
C PRO A 82 -5.88 12.01 10.47
N SER A 83 -6.14 11.75 9.18
CA SER A 83 -7.37 11.13 8.72
C SER A 83 -7.29 9.60 8.69
N GLU A 84 -8.43 8.92 8.88
CA GLU A 84 -8.52 7.46 8.73
C GLU A 84 -8.22 7.00 7.29
N VAL A 85 -8.62 7.80 6.31
CA VAL A 85 -8.35 7.53 4.88
C VAL A 85 -6.85 7.61 4.61
N GLY A 86 -6.15 8.56 5.22
CA GLY A 86 -4.70 8.73 5.11
C GLY A 86 -3.91 7.62 5.77
N ARG A 87 -4.35 7.19 6.96
CA ARG A 87 -3.78 6.01 7.63
C ARG A 87 -3.93 4.76 6.77
N THR A 88 -5.10 4.58 6.15
CA THR A 88 -5.36 3.46 5.23
C THR A 88 -4.50 3.55 3.97
N ALA A 89 -4.39 4.74 3.37
CA ALA A 89 -3.52 4.98 2.21
C ALA A 89 -2.04 4.74 2.54
N TYR A 90 -1.59 5.13 3.72
CA TYR A 90 -0.22 4.87 4.19
C TYR A 90 0.03 3.38 4.41
N ALA A 91 -0.89 2.67 5.06
CA ALA A 91 -0.81 1.22 5.24
C ALA A 91 -0.75 0.47 3.89
N ASN A 92 -1.55 0.87 2.91
CA ASN A 92 -1.51 0.32 1.55
C ASN A 92 -0.19 0.62 0.85
N SER A 93 0.39 1.80 1.07
CA SER A 93 1.69 2.18 0.53
C SER A 93 2.83 1.31 1.09
N ILE A 94 2.77 0.98 2.40
CA ILE A 94 3.71 0.02 3.01
C ILE A 94 3.57 -1.36 2.37
N THR A 95 2.34 -1.87 2.20
CA THR A 95 2.12 -3.19 1.61
C THR A 95 2.56 -3.27 0.14
N LEU A 96 2.45 -2.17 -0.61
CA LEU A 96 2.91 -2.09 -2.00
C LEU A 96 4.43 -1.91 -2.13
N THR A 97 5.12 -1.59 -1.03
CA THR A 97 6.58 -1.49 -1.04
C THR A 97 7.18 -2.90 -1.08
N PRO A 98 8.07 -3.21 -2.05
CA PRO A 98 8.61 -4.55 -2.18
C PRO A 98 9.32 -5.03 -0.91
N GLY A 99 8.82 -6.13 -0.33
CA GLY A 99 9.40 -6.74 0.87
C GLY A 99 8.82 -6.24 2.19
N THR A 100 7.68 -5.52 2.19
CA THR A 100 6.91 -5.21 3.41
C THR A 100 5.42 -5.53 3.27
N VAL A 101 4.75 -5.86 4.37
CA VAL A 101 3.30 -6.08 4.47
C VAL A 101 2.79 -5.51 5.78
N THR A 102 1.73 -4.70 5.75
CA THR A 102 1.05 -4.25 6.97
C THR A 102 0.14 -5.36 7.50
N ILE A 103 0.34 -5.78 8.76
CA ILE A 103 -0.40 -6.86 9.43
C ILE A 103 -1.63 -6.32 10.16
N ALA A 104 -1.45 -5.23 10.91
CA ALA A 104 -2.49 -4.67 11.76
C ALA A 104 -2.37 -3.15 11.86
N MET A 105 -3.52 -2.51 12.01
CA MET A 105 -3.67 -1.08 12.27
C MET A 105 -4.47 -0.91 13.55
N ALA A 106 -3.85 -0.32 14.57
CA ALA A 106 -4.52 0.01 15.81
C ALA A 106 -5.17 1.42 15.74
N PRO A 107 -6.26 1.68 16.51
CA PRO A 107 -6.98 2.95 16.47
C PRO A 107 -6.13 4.17 16.89
N ASP A 108 -5.09 3.94 17.68
CA ASP A 108 -4.11 4.93 18.14
C ASP A 108 -3.13 5.38 17.03
N GLY A 109 -3.20 4.77 15.84
CA GLY A 109 -2.29 5.04 14.74
C GLY A 109 -1.02 4.18 14.74
N THR A 110 -0.94 3.16 15.60
CA THR A 110 0.17 2.19 15.61
C THR A 110 -0.05 1.11 14.55
N PHE A 111 0.92 0.92 13.66
CA PHE A 111 0.90 -0.08 12.60
C PHE A 111 1.89 -1.19 12.92
N THR A 112 1.46 -2.44 12.76
CA THR A 112 2.33 -3.62 12.81
C THR A 112 2.69 -4.02 11.38
N VAL A 113 3.98 -4.08 11.08
CA VAL A 113 4.49 -4.34 9.72
C VAL A 113 5.43 -5.54 9.74
N HIS A 114 5.25 -6.43 8.77
CA HIS A 114 6.19 -7.50 8.45
C HIS A 114 7.14 -7.02 7.37
N ALA A 115 8.45 -7.07 7.63
CA ALA A 115 9.48 -6.85 6.63
C ALA A 115 10.17 -8.17 6.30
N LEU A 116 10.29 -8.47 5.01
CA LEU A 116 11.00 -9.64 4.49
C LEU A 116 12.53 -9.51 4.64
N THR A 117 13.03 -8.27 4.75
CA THR A 117 14.46 -7.97 4.94
C THR A 117 14.69 -6.74 5.81
N ASP A 118 15.91 -6.63 6.34
CA ASP A 118 16.36 -5.45 7.10
C ASP A 118 16.36 -4.15 6.28
N ALA A 119 16.66 -4.22 4.97
CA ALA A 119 16.57 -3.06 4.10
C ALA A 119 15.12 -2.56 3.98
N ALA A 120 14.16 -3.48 3.88
CA ALA A 120 12.74 -3.17 3.81
C ALA A 120 12.23 -2.55 5.12
N ARG A 121 12.65 -3.07 6.29
CA ARG A 121 12.38 -2.46 7.60
C ARG A 121 12.90 -1.02 7.68
N ARG A 122 14.19 -0.81 7.38
CA ARG A 122 14.81 0.52 7.40
C ARG A 122 14.12 1.52 6.47
N SER A 123 13.55 1.04 5.36
CA SER A 123 12.80 1.89 4.43
C SER A 123 11.50 2.43 5.03
N VAL A 124 10.88 1.73 5.99
CA VAL A 124 9.70 2.22 6.71
C VAL A 124 10.11 3.07 7.92
N GLU A 125 11.16 2.65 8.65
CA GLU A 125 11.68 3.37 9.82
C GLU A 125 12.24 4.76 9.51
N ASN A 126 12.74 4.98 8.29
CA ASN A 126 13.21 6.30 7.89
C ASN A 126 12.08 7.36 7.83
N ARG A 127 10.80 6.94 7.92
CA ARG A 127 9.57 7.76 7.88
C ARG A 127 9.50 8.71 6.68
N ILE A 128 10.23 8.46 5.60
CA ILE A 128 10.19 9.29 4.38
C ILE A 128 8.82 9.13 3.71
N MET A 129 8.34 7.89 3.61
CA MET A 129 7.03 7.59 3.05
C MET A 129 5.90 8.14 3.91
N ASP A 130 6.01 7.98 5.23
CA ASP A 130 5.09 8.55 6.21
C ASP A 130 4.90 10.06 6.04
N ARG A 131 6.01 10.81 5.97
CA ARG A 131 6.01 12.26 5.73
C ARG A 131 5.37 12.64 4.40
N ARG A 132 5.64 11.89 3.33
CA ARG A 132 5.04 12.14 2.02
C ARG A 132 3.54 11.89 2.03
N CYS A 133 3.07 10.81 2.67
CA CYS A 133 1.66 10.51 2.82
C CYS A 133 0.95 11.56 3.68
N ALA A 134 1.56 12.03 4.77
CA ALA A 134 1.00 13.09 5.61
C ALA A 134 0.91 14.45 4.88
N ALA A 135 1.92 14.78 4.06
CA ALA A 135 1.93 16.00 3.27
C ALA A 135 0.82 16.05 2.20
N MET A 136 0.43 14.90 1.64
CA MET A 136 -0.67 14.80 0.68
C MET A 136 -2.04 15.13 1.30
N GLU A 137 -2.20 14.94 2.60
CA GLU A 137 -3.44 15.30 3.33
C GLU A 137 -3.46 16.75 3.83
N GLY A 138 -2.38 17.51 3.62
CA GLY A 138 -2.23 18.84 4.21
C GLY A 138 -1.94 18.83 5.72
N GLY A 139 -1.58 17.66 6.28
CA GLY A 139 -1.32 17.47 7.71
C GLY A 139 0.06 17.92 8.16
N LYS A 140 0.13 18.57 9.32
CA LYS A 140 1.36 18.97 10.01
C LYS A 140 2.14 17.72 10.46
N SER A 141 3.47 17.76 10.34
CA SER A 141 4.39 16.69 10.70
C SER A 141 4.11 16.10 12.10
N PRO A 142 4.21 14.77 12.26
CA PRO A 142 3.98 14.11 13.53
C PRO A 142 5.02 14.47 14.59
N THR A 143 4.56 14.60 15.83
CA THR A 143 5.40 14.53 17.03
C THR A 143 6.03 13.13 17.11
N PRO A 144 7.34 13.00 17.43
CA PRO A 144 7.96 11.70 17.60
C PRO A 144 7.27 10.94 18.74
N PRO A 145 6.79 9.70 18.54
CA PRO A 145 6.43 8.85 19.65
C PRO A 145 7.72 8.41 20.33
N GLU A 146 7.76 8.69 21.62
CA GLU A 146 8.62 8.08 22.63
C GLU A 146 8.80 6.59 22.33
N ALA A 147 10.05 6.13 22.38
CA ALA A 147 10.44 4.76 22.11
C ALA A 147 9.60 3.78 22.95
N VAL A 148 8.56 3.20 22.35
CA VAL A 148 7.82 2.08 22.94
C VAL A 148 8.71 0.86 22.77
N ARG A 149 9.55 0.72 23.79
CA ARG A 149 10.30 -0.45 24.25
C ARG A 149 9.70 -1.75 23.72
N ALA A 150 10.55 -2.55 23.10
CA ALA A 150 10.32 -3.93 22.75
C ALA A 150 9.51 -4.66 23.84
N GLU A 151 8.34 -5.20 23.47
CA GLU A 151 7.70 -6.21 24.31
C GLU A 151 8.54 -7.49 24.24
N PRO A 152 9.02 -8.00 25.39
CA PRO A 152 9.75 -9.24 25.43
C PRO A 152 8.77 -10.41 25.24
N THR A 153 9.16 -11.30 24.35
CA THR A 153 8.64 -12.64 24.08
C THR A 153 8.03 -13.33 25.31
N LEU A 154 6.76 -13.75 25.19
CA LEU A 154 6.15 -14.80 26.01
C LEU A 154 6.89 -16.13 25.76
N ASP A 155 7.54 -16.68 26.79
CA ASP A 155 7.51 -18.10 27.23
C ASP A 155 8.77 -18.48 28.03
N ALA A 156 8.63 -18.65 29.35
CA ALA A 156 9.28 -19.69 30.16
C ALA A 156 8.78 -19.61 31.62
N PRO A 157 8.61 -20.76 32.31
CA PRO A 157 7.68 -20.86 33.44
C PRO A 157 8.26 -20.38 34.77
N GLU A 158 7.32 -19.98 35.61
CA GLU A 158 7.39 -19.75 37.05
C GLU A 158 8.24 -20.80 37.81
N THR A 159 9.28 -20.34 38.51
CA THR A 159 9.90 -21.07 39.63
C THR A 159 10.14 -20.11 40.79
N THR A 160 9.15 -20.07 41.67
CA THR A 160 9.26 -20.31 43.12
C THR A 160 10.54 -19.82 43.84
N ASP A 161 10.35 -18.73 44.58
CA ASP A 161 10.76 -18.49 45.97
C ASP A 161 11.78 -19.46 46.60
N THR A 162 12.97 -18.94 46.95
CA THR A 162 13.80 -19.44 48.05
C THR A 162 14.53 -18.25 48.70
N PRO A 163 14.42 -18.03 50.03
CA PRO A 163 14.90 -16.83 50.72
C PRO A 163 16.43 -16.78 50.90
N PRO A 164 17.02 -15.59 51.21
CA PRO A 164 18.46 -15.35 51.11
C PRO A 164 19.26 -15.98 52.25
N VAL A 165 20.36 -16.65 51.91
CA VAL A 165 21.39 -17.10 52.85
C VAL A 165 22.25 -15.88 53.27
N PRO A 166 22.50 -15.64 54.57
CA PRO A 166 23.20 -14.45 55.04
C PRO A 166 24.71 -14.50 54.76
N SER A 167 25.24 -13.32 54.45
CA SER A 167 26.67 -13.00 54.33
C SER A 167 27.44 -13.37 55.60
N GLY A 168 28.39 -14.31 55.46
CA GLY A 168 29.44 -14.60 56.43
C GLY A 168 30.77 -14.10 55.90
N LYS A 169 31.31 -13.08 56.57
CA LYS A 169 32.72 -12.66 56.46
C LYS A 169 33.57 -13.70 57.20
N GLU A 170 34.73 -14.07 56.66
CA GLU A 170 36.04 -13.98 57.34
C GLU A 170 37.16 -14.63 56.49
N HIS A 171 38.21 -13.82 56.29
CA HIS A 171 39.58 -14.18 55.88
C HIS A 171 40.24 -15.12 56.92
N PRO A 172 41.40 -15.77 56.67
CA PRO A 172 42.49 -15.37 55.77
C PRO A 172 42.90 -16.37 54.68
#